data_AF-M0CAY3-F1
#
_entry.id   AF-M0CAY3-F1
#
_cell.length_a   1.000
_cell.length_b   1.000
_cell.length_c   1.000
_cell.angle_alpha   90.00
_cell.angle_beta   90.00
_cell.angle_gamma   90.00
#
_symmetry.space_group_name_H-M   'P 1'
#
loop_
_entity.id
_entity.type
_entity.pdbx_description
1 polymer ?
#
loop_
_entity_poly.entity_id
_entity_poly.type
_entity_poly.pdbx_seq_one_letter_code
_entity_poly.pdbx_strand_id
1 'polypeptide(L)'
;MQTSVAKEAERGIRYSLLAVVAVGYRRRDPGAIVNALIALVATYLPGRLERRYDVTFRPWQRVYLTSAMLTHAIGMLGPYDDVWWWDHMTHTHSATLLGGLTFAAARRNDHDPGPRVLGVVACAGILWEIGEYVIHATANHLGWEPVLVSYGKVDTALDLVFDLVGALLVVLLGDAFLENLTETDE
;
A
#
# COMPACT_ATOMS: atom_id res chain seq x y z
N MET A 1 -19.34 10.09 -10.45
CA MET A 1 -20.36 9.52 -9.53
C MET A 1 -20.02 8.07 -9.23
N GLN A 2 -19.78 7.69 -7.98
CA GLN A 2 -19.46 6.29 -7.63
C GLN A 2 -20.66 5.36 -7.86
N THR A 3 -20.43 4.21 -8.49
CA THR A 3 -21.44 3.17 -8.64
C THR A 3 -21.77 2.55 -7.27
N SER A 4 -23.00 2.07 -7.10
CA SER A 4 -23.43 1.39 -5.86
C SER A 4 -22.50 0.22 -5.50
N VAL A 5 -22.05 -0.53 -6.51
CA VAL A 5 -21.18 -1.70 -6.33
C VAL A 5 -19.83 -1.33 -5.71
N ALA A 6 -19.17 -0.27 -6.19
CA ALA A 6 -17.87 0.13 -5.64
C ALA A 6 -17.97 0.62 -4.19
N LYS A 7 -19.07 1.29 -3.84
CA LYS A 7 -19.33 1.70 -2.45
C LYS A 7 -19.53 0.51 -1.53
N GLU A 8 -20.30 -0.49 -1.97
CA GLU A 8 -20.49 -1.72 -1.21
C GLU A 8 -19.19 -2.53 -1.10
N ALA A 9 -18.36 -2.55 -2.15
CA ALA A 9 -17.04 -3.16 -2.09
C ALA A 9 -16.12 -2.49 -1.05
N GLU A 10 -16.02 -1.15 -1.06
CA GLU A 10 -15.26 -0.41 -0.03
C GLU A 10 -15.78 -0.67 1.39
N ARG A 11 -17.10 -0.76 1.57
CA ARG A 11 -17.71 -1.10 2.87
C ARG A 11 -17.34 -2.51 3.29
N GLY A 12 -17.46 -3.48 2.38
CA GLY A 12 -17.03 -4.86 2.61
C GLY A 12 -15.57 -4.94 3.04
N ILE A 13 -14.68 -4.23 2.35
CA ILE A 13 -13.26 -4.15 2.72
C ILE A 13 -13.07 -3.59 4.13
N ARG A 14 -13.76 -2.50 4.49
CA ARG A 14 -13.68 -1.92 5.85
C ARG A 14 -14.19 -2.89 6.92
N TYR A 15 -15.27 -3.62 6.65
CA TYR A 15 -15.75 -4.66 7.57
C TYR A 15 -14.76 -5.82 7.69
N SER A 16 -14.12 -6.24 6.60
CA SER A 16 -13.07 -7.26 6.64
C SER A 16 -11.86 -6.79 7.46
N LEU A 17 -11.45 -5.53 7.34
CA LEU A 17 -10.38 -4.95 8.17
C LEU A 17 -10.76 -4.97 9.67
N LEU A 18 -12.00 -4.64 10.02
CA LEU A 18 -12.49 -4.78 11.40
C LEU A 18 -12.49 -6.24 11.87
N ALA A 19 -12.81 -7.19 10.98
CA ALA A 19 -12.72 -8.61 11.27
C ALA A 19 -11.26 -9.05 11.50
N VAL A 20 -10.30 -8.54 10.72
CA VAL A 20 -8.86 -8.77 10.96
C VAL A 20 -8.45 -8.25 12.33
N VAL A 21 -8.88 -7.04 12.73
CA VAL A 21 -8.63 -6.52 14.09
C VAL A 21 -9.17 -7.47 15.17
N ALA A 22 -10.40 -7.95 15.01
CA ALA A 22 -11.01 -8.89 15.96
C ALA A 22 -10.27 -10.23 16.02
N VAL A 23 -9.81 -10.74 14.87
CA VAL A 23 -9.03 -11.98 14.79
C VAL A 23 -7.65 -11.78 15.43
N GLY A 24 -6.96 -10.68 15.13
CA GLY A 24 -5.68 -10.31 15.75
C GLY A 24 -5.80 -10.22 17.27
N TYR A 25 -6.85 -9.57 17.78
CA TYR A 25 -7.15 -9.52 19.21
C TYR A 25 -7.33 -10.92 19.81
N ARG A 26 -8.11 -11.79 19.15
CA ARG A 26 -8.31 -13.18 19.60
C ARG A 26 -7.02 -14.00 19.59
N ARG A 27 -6.13 -13.76 18.63
CA ARG A 27 -4.83 -14.42 18.51
C ARG A 27 -3.75 -13.80 19.41
N ARG A 28 -4.04 -12.67 20.06
CA ARG A 28 -3.08 -11.84 20.81
C ARG A 28 -1.91 -11.36 19.95
N ASP A 29 -2.20 -11.06 18.70
CA ASP A 29 -1.25 -10.58 17.71
C ASP A 29 -1.37 -9.05 17.59
N PRO A 30 -0.47 -8.27 18.24
CA PRO A 30 -0.49 -6.82 18.14
C PRO A 30 -0.12 -6.31 16.75
N GLY A 31 0.68 -7.08 15.98
CA GLY A 31 1.07 -6.75 14.61
C GLY A 31 -0.13 -6.68 13.68
N ALA A 32 -0.96 -7.72 13.69
CA ALA A 32 -2.20 -7.76 12.92
C ALA A 32 -3.18 -6.64 13.31
N ILE A 33 -3.30 -6.35 14.62
CA ILE A 33 -4.21 -5.28 15.10
C ILE A 33 -3.76 -3.91 14.59
N VAL A 34 -2.49 -3.56 14.79
CA VAL A 34 -1.96 -2.24 14.42
C VAL A 34 -2.03 -2.04 12.91
N ASN A 35 -1.57 -3.02 12.12
CA ASN A 35 -1.61 -2.93 10.66
C ASN A 35 -3.05 -2.82 10.13
N ALA A 36 -4.00 -3.59 10.67
CA ALA A 36 -5.39 -3.51 10.25
C ALA A 36 -6.05 -2.16 10.60
N LEU A 37 -5.69 -1.56 11.74
CA LEU A 37 -6.17 -0.22 12.12
C LEU A 37 -5.59 0.87 11.21
N ILE A 38 -4.29 0.82 10.90
CA ILE A 38 -3.64 1.75 9.96
C ILE A 38 -4.29 1.60 8.57
N ALA A 39 -4.43 0.37 8.08
CA ALA A 39 -5.10 0.03 6.84
C ALA A 39 -6.53 0.59 6.79
N LEU A 40 -7.30 0.45 7.88
CA LEU A 40 -8.66 0.97 7.98
C LEU A 40 -8.69 2.49 7.84
N VAL A 41 -7.81 3.20 8.52
CA VAL A 41 -7.66 4.66 8.40
C VAL A 41 -7.26 5.05 6.97
N ALA A 42 -6.34 4.30 6.36
CA ALA A 42 -5.87 4.53 5.01
C ALA A 42 -6.99 4.36 3.96
N THR A 43 -8.02 3.54 4.20
CA THR A 43 -9.17 3.44 3.28
C THR A 43 -9.97 4.74 3.10
N TYR A 44 -9.72 5.76 3.92
CA TYR A 44 -10.35 7.08 3.80
C TYR A 44 -9.46 8.11 3.08
N LEU A 45 -8.23 7.75 2.71
CA LEU A 45 -7.29 8.62 1.98
C LEU A 45 -7.88 9.16 0.67
N PRO A 46 -8.50 8.36 -0.22
CA PRO A 46 -9.03 8.88 -1.49
C PRO A 46 -9.97 10.05 -1.26
N GLY A 47 -10.93 9.91 -0.35
CA GLY A 47 -11.88 10.98 -0.05
C GLY A 47 -11.23 12.23 0.55
N ARG A 48 -10.13 12.11 1.30
CA ARG A 48 -9.37 13.28 1.76
C ARG A 48 -8.62 13.96 0.62
N LEU A 49 -8.02 13.18 -0.29
CA LEU A 49 -7.29 13.71 -1.44
C LEU A 49 -8.23 14.43 -2.40
N GLU A 50 -9.40 13.85 -2.71
CA GLU A 50 -10.43 14.48 -3.55
C GLU A 50 -10.83 15.87 -3.02
N ARG A 51 -10.99 16.00 -1.70
CA ARG A 51 -11.35 17.29 -1.07
C ARG A 51 -10.21 18.30 -1.06
N ARG A 52 -8.96 17.87 -1.10
CA ARG A 52 -7.79 18.75 -0.91
C ARG A 52 -7.14 19.18 -2.22
N TYR A 53 -7.16 18.32 -3.23
CA TYR A 53 -6.38 18.48 -4.45
C TYR A 53 -7.23 18.58 -5.72
N ASP A 54 -8.55 18.73 -5.61
CA ASP A 54 -9.48 18.78 -6.75
C ASP A 54 -9.17 17.69 -7.78
N VAL A 55 -9.22 16.45 -7.29
CA VAL A 55 -9.11 15.23 -8.09
C VAL A 55 -10.35 14.41 -7.85
N THR A 56 -10.70 13.55 -8.80
CA THR A 56 -11.79 12.59 -8.62
C THR A 56 -11.28 11.19 -8.89
N PHE A 57 -11.29 10.31 -7.88
CA PHE A 57 -10.92 8.91 -8.11
C PHE A 57 -12.05 8.18 -8.84
N ARG A 58 -11.69 7.43 -9.87
CA ARG A 58 -12.59 6.49 -10.53
C ARG A 58 -12.97 5.37 -9.53
N PRO A 59 -14.18 4.79 -9.63
CA PRO A 59 -14.64 3.80 -8.65
C PRO A 59 -13.69 2.61 -8.46
N TRP A 60 -13.07 2.14 -9.54
CA TRP A 60 -12.11 1.03 -9.48
C TRP A 60 -10.79 1.43 -8.81
N GLN A 61 -10.32 2.68 -8.96
CA GLN A 61 -9.08 3.16 -8.32
C GLN A 61 -9.22 3.16 -6.80
N ARG A 62 -10.41 3.50 -6.28
CA ARG A 62 -10.72 3.41 -4.85
C ARG A 62 -10.70 1.97 -4.36
N VAL A 63 -11.37 1.07 -5.07
CA VAL A 63 -11.39 -0.36 -4.71
C VAL A 63 -9.97 -0.94 -4.73
N TYR A 64 -9.18 -0.64 -5.76
CA TYR A 64 -7.77 -1.04 -5.89
C TYR A 64 -6.93 -0.56 -4.70
N LEU A 65 -7.00 0.73 -4.35
CA LEU A 65 -6.30 1.26 -3.18
C LEU A 65 -6.72 0.57 -1.89
N THR A 66 -8.03 0.39 -1.68
CA THR A 66 -8.52 -0.26 -0.45
C THR A 66 -8.22 -1.76 -0.40
N SER A 67 -8.12 -2.44 -1.53
CA SER A 67 -7.76 -3.85 -1.54
C SER A 67 -6.29 -4.06 -1.17
N ALA A 68 -5.39 -3.13 -1.52
CA ALA A 68 -4.00 -3.14 -1.01
C ALA A 68 -3.95 -3.11 0.52
N MET A 69 -4.76 -2.22 1.12
CA MET A 69 -4.86 -2.11 2.58
C MET A 69 -5.37 -3.42 3.20
N LEU A 70 -6.34 -4.07 2.55
CA LEU A 70 -6.89 -5.34 3.01
C LEU A 70 -5.89 -6.50 2.89
N THR A 71 -5.18 -6.62 1.77
CA THR A 71 -4.22 -7.71 1.55
C THR A 71 -3.05 -7.63 2.53
N HIS A 72 -2.55 -6.42 2.81
CA HIS A 72 -1.56 -6.19 3.86
C HIS A 72 -2.05 -6.64 5.23
N ALA A 73 -3.23 -6.18 5.63
CA ALA A 73 -3.80 -6.54 6.93
C ALA A 73 -4.07 -8.05 7.07
N ILE A 74 -4.55 -8.70 6.00
CA ILE A 74 -4.75 -10.16 5.98
C ILE A 74 -3.40 -10.89 6.06
N GLY A 75 -2.35 -10.38 5.41
CA GLY A 75 -1.01 -10.95 5.44
C GLY A 75 -0.48 -11.18 6.85
N MET A 76 -0.75 -10.24 7.76
CA MET A 76 -0.37 -10.34 9.17
C MET A 76 -1.01 -11.53 9.91
N LEU A 77 -2.05 -12.17 9.36
CA LEU A 77 -2.67 -13.34 9.96
C LEU A 77 -2.04 -14.67 9.52
N GLY A 78 -0.90 -14.65 8.83
CA GLY A 78 -0.14 -15.83 8.39
C GLY A 78 0.24 -15.87 6.90
N PRO A 79 -0.50 -15.27 5.94
CA PRO A 79 -0.13 -15.38 4.53
C PRO A 79 1.28 -14.88 4.17
N TYR A 80 1.87 -13.95 4.93
CA TYR A 80 3.28 -13.60 4.76
C TYR A 80 4.22 -14.80 4.99
N ASP A 81 3.90 -15.66 5.95
CA ASP A 81 4.68 -16.87 6.26
C ASP A 81 4.32 -18.04 5.34
N ASP A 82 3.02 -18.19 5.02
CA ASP A 82 2.47 -19.41 4.45
C ASP A 82 2.41 -19.39 2.91
N VAL A 83 2.46 -18.21 2.29
CA VAL A 83 2.23 -18.03 0.84
C VAL A 83 3.39 -17.27 0.20
N TRP A 84 4.29 -18.00 -0.45
CA TRP A 84 5.57 -17.50 -1.00
C TRP A 84 5.49 -16.27 -1.92
N TRP A 85 4.36 -16.01 -2.57
CA TRP A 85 4.18 -14.87 -3.49
C TRP A 85 3.42 -13.70 -2.85
N TRP A 86 2.89 -13.89 -1.64
CA TRP A 86 2.04 -12.90 -0.99
C TRP A 86 2.77 -11.60 -0.80
N ASP A 87 4.00 -11.68 -0.28
CA ASP A 87 4.78 -10.50 0.03
C ASP A 87 5.16 -9.69 -1.22
N HIS A 88 5.70 -10.39 -2.22
CA HIS A 88 5.98 -9.84 -3.55
C HIS A 88 4.76 -9.13 -4.17
N MET A 89 3.56 -9.70 -4.01
CA MET A 89 2.31 -9.10 -4.49
C MET A 89 1.97 -7.83 -3.71
N THR A 90 2.11 -7.84 -2.38
CA THR A 90 1.84 -6.66 -1.55
C THR A 90 2.86 -5.54 -1.77
N HIS A 91 4.14 -5.86 -2.01
CA HIS A 91 5.17 -4.92 -2.41
C HIS A 91 4.84 -4.27 -3.76
N THR A 92 4.61 -5.10 -4.79
CA THR A 92 4.21 -4.60 -6.11
C THR A 92 2.99 -3.69 -6.03
N HIS A 93 1.95 -4.10 -5.28
CA HIS A 93 0.72 -3.32 -5.14
C HIS A 93 0.93 -2.01 -4.36
N SER A 94 1.77 -2.00 -3.34
CA SER A 94 2.07 -0.79 -2.57
C SER A 94 2.91 0.18 -3.41
N ALA A 95 3.86 -0.35 -4.16
CA ALA A 95 4.69 0.40 -5.10
C ALA A 95 3.87 1.03 -6.23
N THR A 96 2.84 0.37 -6.77
CA THR A 96 1.97 1.01 -7.76
C THR A 96 1.14 2.15 -7.16
N LEU A 97 0.72 2.05 -5.89
CA LEU A 97 0.00 3.15 -5.22
C LEU A 97 0.90 4.36 -4.95
N LEU A 98 2.08 4.14 -4.37
CA LEU A 98 3.06 5.20 -4.11
C LEU A 98 3.58 5.80 -5.43
N GLY A 99 3.89 4.94 -6.39
CA GLY A 99 4.29 5.33 -7.73
C GLY A 99 3.19 6.14 -8.40
N GLY A 100 1.94 5.71 -8.34
CA GLY A 100 0.81 6.43 -8.95
C GLY A 100 0.59 7.82 -8.34
N LEU A 101 0.73 7.94 -7.02
CA LEU A 101 0.69 9.24 -6.34
C LEU A 101 1.84 10.15 -6.80
N THR A 102 3.05 9.59 -6.90
CA THR A 102 4.25 10.32 -7.35
C THR A 102 4.11 10.74 -8.81
N PHE A 103 3.56 9.87 -9.65
CA PHE A 103 3.28 10.13 -11.05
C PHE A 103 2.30 11.30 -11.21
N ALA A 104 1.16 11.22 -10.52
CA ALA A 104 0.15 12.27 -10.55
C ALA A 104 0.71 13.62 -10.07
N ALA A 105 1.46 13.61 -8.96
CA ALA A 105 2.10 14.80 -8.45
C ALA A 105 3.14 15.38 -9.43
N ALA A 106 3.96 14.55 -10.06
CA ALA A 106 4.96 15.01 -11.03
C ALA A 106 4.30 15.66 -12.25
N ARG A 107 3.28 15.01 -12.83
CA ARG A 107 2.53 15.53 -13.98
C ARG A 107 1.87 16.87 -13.68
N ARG A 108 1.23 17.02 -12.51
CA ARG A 108 0.58 18.28 -12.09
C ARG A 108 1.53 19.44 -11.80
N ASN A 109 2.83 19.16 -11.71
CA ASN A 109 3.87 20.17 -11.54
C ASN A 109 4.74 20.29 -12.80
N ASP A 110 4.23 19.89 -13.96
CA ASP A 110 4.90 19.96 -15.27
C ASP A 110 6.28 19.30 -15.29
N HIS A 111 6.42 18.22 -14.53
CA HIS A 111 7.67 17.50 -14.42
C HIS A 111 7.61 16.10 -15.03
N ASP A 112 8.76 15.61 -15.52
CA ASP A 112 8.90 14.21 -15.94
C ASP A 112 8.65 13.25 -14.76
N PRO A 113 7.61 12.39 -14.84
CA PRO A 113 7.29 11.45 -13.78
C PRO A 113 8.26 10.27 -13.69
N GLY A 114 8.91 9.85 -14.78
CA GLY A 114 9.68 8.60 -14.85
C GLY A 114 10.77 8.49 -13.77
N PRO A 115 11.76 9.39 -13.75
CA PRO A 115 12.83 9.38 -12.75
C PRO A 115 12.32 9.57 -11.32
N ARG A 116 11.23 10.33 -11.12
CA ARG A 116 10.66 10.58 -9.78
C ARG A 116 9.97 9.36 -9.23
N VAL A 117 9.16 8.68 -10.04
CA VAL A 117 8.47 7.44 -9.63
C VAL A 117 9.49 6.39 -9.24
N LEU A 118 10.49 6.15 -10.08
CA LEU A 118 11.56 5.19 -9.79
C LEU A 118 12.33 5.56 -8.52
N GLY A 119 12.75 6.82 -8.40
CA GLY A 119 13.51 7.29 -7.24
C GLY A 119 12.72 7.24 -5.92
N VAL A 120 11.48 7.73 -5.92
CA VAL A 120 10.63 7.75 -4.72
C VAL A 120 10.28 6.33 -4.28
N VAL A 121 9.88 5.45 -5.21
CA VAL A 121 9.54 4.06 -4.87
C VAL A 121 10.78 3.32 -4.36
N ALA A 122 11.93 3.44 -5.03
CA ALA A 122 13.16 2.78 -4.58
C ALA A 122 13.63 3.28 -3.20
N CYS A 123 13.61 4.61 -2.96
CA CYS A 123 13.98 5.15 -1.67
C CYS A 123 12.98 4.76 -0.58
N ALA A 124 11.68 4.76 -0.87
CA ALA A 124 10.66 4.35 0.08
C ALA A 124 10.76 2.85 0.42
N GLY A 125 10.99 1.99 -0.58
CA GLY A 125 11.25 0.57 -0.36
C GLY A 125 12.46 0.35 0.55
N ILE A 126 13.59 0.97 0.25
CA ILE A 126 14.79 0.88 1.13
C ILE A 126 14.49 1.35 2.55
N LEU A 127 13.77 2.47 2.71
CA LEU A 127 13.39 2.98 4.03
C LEU A 127 12.43 2.05 4.76
N TRP A 128 11.53 1.39 4.03
CA TRP A 128 10.62 0.38 4.56
C TRP A 128 11.39 -0.81 5.13
N GLU A 129 12.29 -1.40 4.35
CA GLU A 129 13.16 -2.52 4.76
C GLU A 129 13.98 -2.18 6.00
N ILE A 130 14.54 -0.98 6.06
CA ILE A 130 15.28 -0.50 7.24
C ILE A 130 14.33 -0.40 8.45
N GLY A 131 13.12 0.11 8.25
CA GLY A 131 12.10 0.24 9.29
C GLY A 131 11.69 -1.12 9.86
N GLU A 132 11.42 -2.09 8.99
CA GLU A 132 11.09 -3.46 9.37
C GLU A 132 12.23 -4.10 10.17
N TYR A 133 13.47 -4.00 9.68
CA TYR A 133 14.64 -4.51 10.39
C TYR A 133 14.77 -3.90 11.79
N VAL A 134 14.59 -2.57 11.92
CA VAL A 134 14.67 -1.88 13.21
C VAL A 134 13.56 -2.31 14.16
N ILE A 135 12.32 -2.43 13.68
CA ILE A 135 11.17 -2.85 14.49
C ILE A 135 11.36 -4.29 14.96
N HIS A 136 11.80 -5.18 14.07
CA HIS A 136 12.08 -6.57 14.37
C HIS A 136 13.22 -6.73 15.38
N ALA A 137 14.34 -6.01 15.17
CA ALA A 137 15.48 -6.03 16.09
C ALA A 137 15.11 -5.49 17.48
N THR A 138 14.29 -4.44 17.54
CA THR A 138 13.83 -3.85 18.81
C THR A 138 12.89 -4.79 19.55
N ALA A 139 11.94 -5.42 18.86
CA ALA A 139 11.03 -6.40 19.45
C ALA A 139 11.79 -7.59 20.05
N ASN A 140 12.76 -8.14 19.31
CA ASN A 140 13.63 -9.23 19.79
C ASN A 140 14.43 -8.82 21.03
N HIS A 141 14.95 -7.59 21.07
CA HIS A 141 15.69 -7.08 22.22
C HIS A 141 14.82 -6.91 23.48
N LEU A 142 13.55 -6.55 23.30
CA LEU A 142 12.57 -6.39 24.38
C LEU A 142 11.86 -7.69 24.77
N GLY A 143 12.11 -8.79 24.06
CA GLY A 143 11.44 -10.08 24.26
C GLY A 143 9.96 -10.07 23.85
N TRP A 144 9.57 -9.21 22.90
CA TRP A 144 8.22 -9.11 22.36
C TRP A 144 8.12 -9.81 21.00
N GLU A 145 6.93 -10.28 20.63
CA GLU A 145 6.68 -10.73 19.27
C GLU A 145 6.81 -9.54 18.29
N PRO A 146 7.56 -9.68 17.18
CA PRO A 146 7.74 -8.63 16.20
C PRO A 146 6.42 -8.15 15.60
N VAL A 147 6.25 -6.83 15.48
CA VAL A 147 5.08 -6.20 14.85
C VAL A 147 5.16 -6.29 13.31
N LEU A 148 6.36 -6.49 12.76
CA LEU A 148 6.67 -6.69 11.34
C LEU A 148 7.62 -7.89 11.21
N VAL A 149 7.39 -8.73 10.20
CA VAL A 149 8.22 -9.90 9.93
C VAL A 149 9.37 -9.47 9.02
N SER A 150 10.58 -9.97 9.27
CA SER A 150 11.76 -9.71 8.43
C SER A 150 12.36 -11.06 8.06
N TYR A 151 12.12 -11.56 6.84
CA TYR A 151 12.54 -12.93 6.45
C TYR A 151 13.99 -13.03 5.97
N GLY A 152 14.69 -11.90 5.79
CA GLY A 152 16.15 -11.84 5.64
C GLY A 152 16.63 -11.16 4.35
N LYS A 153 17.95 -11.21 4.08
CA LYS A 153 18.60 -10.40 3.02
C LYS A 153 18.14 -10.71 1.58
N VAL A 154 17.75 -11.95 1.30
CA VAL A 154 17.28 -12.36 -0.03
C VAL A 154 15.86 -11.86 -0.26
N ASP A 155 15.04 -11.89 0.79
CA ASP A 155 13.67 -11.41 0.79
C ASP A 155 13.63 -9.91 0.52
N THR A 156 14.32 -9.12 1.35
CA THR A 156 14.56 -7.68 1.15
C THR A 156 15.00 -7.33 -0.27
N ALA A 157 15.86 -8.16 -0.88
CA ALA A 157 16.31 -7.90 -2.26
C ALA A 157 15.20 -8.15 -3.29
N LEU A 158 14.37 -9.17 -3.08
CA LEU A 158 13.20 -9.45 -3.90
C LEU A 158 12.11 -8.39 -3.69
N ASP A 159 11.89 -7.91 -2.48
CA ASP A 159 10.94 -6.85 -2.16
C ASP A 159 11.25 -5.58 -2.93
N LEU A 160 12.51 -5.16 -2.92
CA LEU A 160 12.98 -4.04 -3.74
C LEU A 160 12.82 -4.30 -5.25
N VAL A 161 12.97 -5.54 -5.72
CA VAL A 161 12.71 -5.90 -7.12
C VAL A 161 11.23 -5.74 -7.45
N PHE A 162 10.33 -6.23 -6.60
CA PHE A 162 8.89 -6.13 -6.81
C PHE A 162 8.38 -4.69 -6.66
N ASP A 163 9.01 -3.89 -5.81
CA ASP A 163 8.79 -2.45 -5.75
C ASP A 163 9.17 -1.77 -7.08
N LEU A 164 10.33 -2.11 -7.65
CA LEU A 164 10.74 -1.61 -8.96
C LEU A 164 9.82 -2.08 -10.09
N VAL A 165 9.29 -3.30 -10.02
CA VAL A 165 8.27 -3.78 -10.96
C VAL A 165 7.01 -2.90 -10.86
N GLY A 166 6.52 -2.64 -9.65
CA GLY A 166 5.38 -1.74 -9.43
C GLY A 166 5.64 -0.33 -9.96
N ALA A 167 6.83 0.23 -9.70
CA ALA A 167 7.23 1.53 -10.23
C ALA A 167 7.25 1.55 -11.77
N LEU A 168 7.81 0.52 -12.40
CA LEU A 168 7.87 0.40 -13.86
C LEU A 168 6.47 0.31 -14.47
N LEU A 169 5.56 -0.46 -13.87
CA LEU A 169 4.16 -0.53 -14.30
C LEU A 169 3.51 0.86 -14.32
N VAL A 170 3.76 1.67 -13.28
CA VAL A 170 3.25 3.05 -13.23
C VAL A 170 3.90 3.93 -14.29
N VAL A 171 5.21 3.85 -14.49
CA VAL A 171 5.89 4.65 -15.53
C VAL A 171 5.35 4.34 -16.91
N LEU A 172 5.06 3.06 -17.20
CA LEU A 172 4.58 2.61 -18.51
C LEU A 172 3.08 2.87 -18.73
N LEU A 173 2.26 2.76 -17.68
CA LEU A 173 0.80 2.75 -17.79
C LEU A 173 0.12 3.97 -17.14
N GLY A 174 0.88 4.82 -16.45
CA GLY A 174 0.38 5.93 -15.65
C GLY A 174 -0.49 6.91 -16.44
N ASP A 175 -0.05 7.29 -17.65
CA ASP A 175 -0.81 8.20 -18.50
C ASP A 175 -2.19 7.64 -18.87
N ALA A 176 -2.31 6.33 -19.10
CA ALA A 176 -3.59 5.72 -19.46
C ALA A 176 -4.55 5.53 -18.27
N PHE A 177 -4.00 5.24 -17.08
CA PHE A 177 -4.81 4.86 -15.90
C PHE A 177 -4.99 5.96 -14.87
N LEU A 178 -4.19 7.03 -14.92
CA LEU A 178 -4.16 8.11 -13.92
C LEU A 178 -4.48 9.50 -14.49
N GLU A 179 -4.84 9.60 -15.77
CA GLU A 179 -5.23 10.86 -16.45
C GLU A 179 -6.17 11.75 -15.61
N ASN A 180 -7.20 11.14 -15.02
CA ASN A 180 -8.20 11.83 -14.18
C ASN A 180 -7.64 12.40 -12.85
N LEU A 181 -6.39 12.10 -12.52
CA LEU A 181 -5.67 12.58 -11.34
C LEU A 181 -4.52 13.53 -11.71
N THR A 182 -4.19 13.64 -13.00
CA THR A 182 -3.08 14.46 -13.52
C THR A 182 -3.57 15.78 -14.10
N GLU A 183 -4.84 15.89 -14.49
CA GLU A 183 -5.40 17.12 -15.03
C GLU A 183 -5.43 18.22 -13.95
N THR A 184 -5.01 19.41 -14.35
CA THR A 184 -5.26 20.67 -13.64
C THR A 184 -6.13 21.48 -14.57
N ASP A 185 -7.31 21.90 -14.10
CA ASP A 185 -8.17 22.81 -14.86
C ASP A 185 -7.37 24.10 -15.16
N GLU A 186 -7.03 24.31 -16.43
CA GLU A 186 -6.71 25.64 -16.98
C GLU A 186 -8.01 26.35 -17.39
#